data_AF-A0A815JE67-F1
#
_entry.id   AF-A0A815JE67-F1
#
_cell.length_a   1.000
_cell.length_b   1.000
_cell.length_c   1.000
_cell.angle_alpha   90.00
_cell.angle_beta   90.00
_cell.angle_gamma   90.00
#
_symmetry.space_group_name_H-M   'P 1'
#
loop_
_entity.id
_entity.type
_entity.pdbx_description
1 polymer ?
#
loop_
_entity_poly.entity_id
_entity_poly.type
_entity_poly.pdbx_seq_one_letter_code
_entity_poly.pdbx_strand_id
1 'polypeptide(L)' 'IYHPGDLVFIKQHGKRPKFGELYSGPYKVIQQQHPLAYLVEDKESSIQEQVHVSRIQPVYPRMI' A
#
# COMPACT_ATOMS: atom_id res chain seq x y z
N ILE A 1 12.03 -3.12 3.41
CA ILE A 1 12.14 -1.99 2.47
C ILE A 1 11.40 -2.43 1.21
N TYR A 2 10.54 -1.58 0.63
CA TYR A 2 9.79 -1.93 -0.58
C TYR A 2 10.55 -1.45 -1.82
N HIS A 3 10.55 -2.24 -2.88
CA HIS A 3 11.23 -1.93 -4.12
C HIS A 3 10.23 -1.52 -5.22
N PRO A 4 10.64 -0.68 -6.18
CA PRO A 4 9.85 -0.41 -7.39
C PRO A 4 9.41 -1.71 -8.06
N GLY A 5 8.10 -1.85 -8.29
CA GLY A 5 7.49 -3.05 -8.84
C GLY A 5 6.79 -3.94 -7.81
N ASP A 6 7.10 -3.80 -6.52
CA ASP A 6 6.44 -4.57 -5.46
C ASP A 6 4.93 -4.27 -5.42
N LEU A 7 4.13 -5.31 -5.20
CA LEU A 7 2.71 -5.17 -4.94
C LEU A 7 2.47 -5.07 -3.43
N VAL A 8 1.71 -4.05 -3.05
CA VAL A 8 1.41 -3.73 -1.65
C VAL A 8 -0.07 -3.40 -1.46
N PHE A 9 -0.58 -3.66 -0.28
CA PHE A 9 -1.87 -3.16 0.18
C PHE A 9 -1.68 -1.90 1.03
N ILE A 10 -2.62 -0.97 0.94
CA ILE A 10 -2.63 0.25 1.75
C ILE A 10 -3.71 0.13 2.82
N LYS A 11 -3.33 0.36 4.07
CA LYS A 11 -4.26 0.49 5.19
C LYS A 11 -5.11 1.75 5.04
N GLN A 12 -6.43 1.57 5.01
CA GLN A 12 -7.44 2.61 4.95
C GLN A 12 -7.69 3.18 6.36
N HIS A 13 -7.77 4.50 6.49
CA HIS A 13 -8.10 5.17 7.75
C HIS A 13 -9.60 5.52 7.76
N GLY A 14 -10.41 4.63 8.34
CA GLY A 14 -11.83 4.91 8.61
C GLY A 14 -12.03 5.44 10.03
N LYS A 15 -12.97 6.37 10.26
CA LYS A 15 -13.24 6.95 11.60
C LYS A 15 -13.68 5.93 12.66
N ARG A 16 -14.01 4.68 12.33
CA ARG A 16 -14.35 3.60 13.28
C ARG A 16 -14.14 2.22 12.64
N PRO A 17 -13.05 1.49 12.89
CA PRO A 17 -13.00 0.08 12.51
C PRO A 17 -13.83 -0.71 13.51
N LYS A 18 -15.15 -0.72 13.35
CA LYS A 18 -16.02 -1.65 14.12
C LYS A 18 -15.73 -3.12 13.77
N PHE A 19 -14.95 -3.38 12.71
CA PHE A 19 -14.73 -4.71 12.12
C PHE A 19 -13.28 -5.00 11.70
N GLY A 20 -12.30 -4.26 12.22
CA GLY A 20 -10.87 -4.51 11.95
C GLY A 20 -10.22 -3.60 10.92
N GLU A 21 -8.96 -3.91 10.59
CA GLU A 21 -8.14 -3.11 9.67
C GLU A 21 -8.60 -3.34 8.23
N LEU A 22 -8.96 -2.26 7.54
CA LEU A 22 -9.34 -2.29 6.12
C LEU A 22 -8.10 -1.99 5.27
N TYR A 23 -7.91 -2.78 4.23
CA TYR A 23 -6.84 -2.63 3.26
C TYR A 23 -7.42 -2.44 1.86
N SER A 24 -6.85 -1.53 1.07
CA SER A 24 -7.13 -1.38 -0.35
C SER A 24 -5.92 -1.81 -1.19
N GLY A 25 -6.16 -2.19 -2.44
CA GLY A 25 -5.13 -2.55 -3.41
C GLY A 25 -5.45 -3.84 -4.17
N PRO A 26 -4.44 -4.47 -4.81
CA PRO A 26 -3.01 -4.18 -4.69
C PRO A 26 -2.55 -2.94 -5.48
N TYR A 27 -1.68 -2.14 -4.87
CA TYR A 27 -0.96 -1.03 -5.51
C TYR A 27 0.45 -1.46 -5.88
N LYS A 28 1.00 -0.87 -6.94
CA LYS A 28 2.38 -1.09 -7.36
C LYS A 28 3.27 0.01 -6.80
N VAL A 29 4.36 -0.34 -6.14
CA VAL A 29 5.37 0.64 -5.71
C VAL A 29 6.08 1.19 -6.94
N ILE A 30 6.08 2.52 -7.09
CA ILE A 30 6.77 3.21 -8.19
C ILE A 30 8.16 3.63 -7.74
N GLN A 31 8.25 4.32 -6.60
CA GLN A 31 9.52 4.77 -6.04
C GLN A 31 9.37 5.18 -4.58
N GLN A 32 10.48 5.16 -3.85
CA GLN A 32 10.57 5.77 -2.52
C GLN A 32 10.85 7.27 -2.68
N GLN A 33 9.91 8.13 -2.25
CA GLN A 33 10.12 9.59 -2.30
C GLN A 33 10.83 10.11 -1.05
N HIS A 34 10.56 9.49 0.11
CA HIS A 34 11.18 9.81 1.39
C HIS A 34 11.48 8.53 2.18
N PRO A 35 12.34 8.58 3.21
CA PRO A 35 12.62 7.42 4.06
C PRO A 35 11.34 6.74 4.61
N LEU A 36 10.27 7.50 4.80
CA LEU A 36 8.99 7.04 5.35
C LEU A 36 7.82 7.13 4.37
N ALA A 37 8.03 7.47 3.10
CA ALA A 37 6.94 7.61 2.12
C ALA A 37 7.29 7.02 0.75
N TYR A 38 6.33 6.29 0.19
CA TYR A 38 6.44 5.66 -1.12
C TYR A 38 5.37 6.22 -2.05
N LEU A 39 5.74 6.45 -3.30
CA LEU A 39 4.81 6.68 -4.38
C LEU A 39 4.34 5.32 -4.89
N VAL A 40 3.04 5.11 -4.88
CA VAL A 40 2.41 3.88 -5.35
C VAL A 40 1.36 4.22 -6.40
N GLU A 41 1.11 3.28 -7.29
CA GLU A 41 0.14 3.42 -8.37
C GLU A 41 -0.92 2.34 -8.25
N ASP A 42 -2.18 2.75 -8.33
CA ASP A 42 -3.29 1.81 -8.48
C ASP A 42 -3.25 1.22 -9.88
N LYS A 43 -3.17 -0.12 -9.94
CA LYS A 43 -3.10 -0.85 -11.21
C LYS A 43 -4.34 -0.66 -12.08
N GLU A 44 -5.51 -0.45 -11.46
CA GLU A 44 -6.79 -0.32 -12.17
C GLU A 44 -7.03 1.12 -12.63
N SER A 45 -6.68 2.08 -11.77
CA SER A 45 -7.04 3.49 -11.98
C SER A 45 -5.92 4.36 -12.54
N SER A 46 -4.68 3.87 -12.62
CA SER A 46 -3.47 4.67 -12.93
C SER A 46 -3.33 5.91 -12.03
N ILE A 47 -3.99 5.91 -10.86
CA ILE A 47 -3.90 6.98 -9.88
C ILE A 47 -2.65 6.72 -9.06
N GLN A 48 -1.80 7.72 -8.97
CA GLN A 48 -0.61 7.70 -8.12
C GLN A 48 -0.91 8.37 -6.79
N GLU A 49 -0.59 7.69 -5.70
CA GLU A 49 -0.76 8.19 -4.33
C GLU A 49 0.57 8.12 -3.57
N GLN A 50 0.84 9.14 -2.77
CA GLN A 50 1.96 9.11 -1.83
C GLN A 50 1.47 8.55 -0.49
N VAL A 51 2.09 7.46 -0.04
CA VAL A 51 1.64 6.71 1.12
C VAL A 51 2.76 6.59 2.15
N HIS A 52 2.43 6.86 3.40
CA HIS A 52 3.35 6.66 4.51
C HIS A 52 3.60 5.16 4.75
N VAL A 53 4.85 4.78 5.00
CA VAL A 53 5.30 3.38 5.12
C VAL A 53 4.50 2.57 6.16
N SER A 54 4.03 3.20 7.23
CA SER A 54 3.22 2.53 8.27
C SER A 54 1.85 2.05 7.79
N ARG A 55 1.38 2.58 6.64
CA ARG A 55 0.13 2.15 6.01
C ARG A 55 0.35 1.09 4.94
N ILE A 56 1.59 0.79 4.57
CA ILE A 56 1.90 -0.16 3.50
C ILE A 56 2.03 -1.55 4.12
N GLN A 57 1.32 -2.53 3.56
CA GLN A 57 1.44 -3.95 3.87
C GLN A 57 1.88 -4.72 2.62
N PRO A 58 2.89 -5.59 2.70
CA PRO A 58 3.28 -6.44 1.58
C PRO A 58 2.16 -7.43 1.21
N VAL A 59 1.99 -7.68 -0.10
CA VAL A 59 1.18 -8.80 -0.60
C VAL A 59 1.99 -10.08 -0.42
N TYR A 60 2.00 -10.67 0.77
CA TYR A 60 2.56 -12.01 0.92
C TYR A 60 1.58 -13.04 0.33
N PRO A 61 2.01 -13.95 -0.55
CA PRO A 61 1.26 -15.17 -0.76
C PRO A 61 1.23 -15.90 0.59
N ARG A 62 0.03 -16.17 1.12
CA ARG A 62 -0.11 -17.17 2.18
C ARG A 62 0.45 -18.47 1.62
N MET A 63 1.65 -18.86 2.03
CA MET A 63 2.06 -20.26 1.95
C MET A 63 1.14 -21.01 2.92
N ILE A 64 0.20 -21.76 2.35
CA ILE A 64 -0.64 -22.74 3.05
C ILE A 64 0.14 -24.05 3.12
#